data_AF-A0A352ADX6-F1
#
_entry.id   AF-A0A352ADX6-F1
#
_cell.length_a   1.000
_cell.length_b   1.000
_cell.length_c   1.000
_cell.angle_alpha   90.00
_cell.angle_beta   90.00
_cell.angle_gamma   90.00
#
_symmetry.space_group_name_H-M   'P 1'
#
loop_
_entity.id
_entity.type
_entity.pdbx_description
1 polymer ?
#
loop_
_entity_poly.entity_id
_entity_poly.type
_entity_poly.pdbx_seq_one_letter_code
_entity_poly.pdbx_strand_id
1 'polypeptide(L)'
;IVQTIVIPILNDSEVESDETIKLTLSNPSNGATIGINNTTLTILDNDSIIGVDPNSVNPGLGETDILTGGGNKDKFILGDANQVYYNDGNDADLGLGDYALITDFQLGQDSIQLHGTESNYILGISPGGLPSGVAIFYQTSDQNELIGIVDGVSGLSLDSDAFTFVS
;
A
#
# COMPACT_ATOMS: atom_id res chain seq x y z
N ILE A 1 8.95 9.99 40.69
CA ILE A 1 7.62 10.13 40.04
C ILE A 1 7.89 10.40 38.57
N VAL A 2 7.21 9.69 37.67
CA VAL A 2 7.27 9.90 36.22
C VAL A 2 5.94 10.52 35.80
N GLN A 3 5.99 11.51 34.91
CA GLN A 3 4.80 12.16 34.36
C GLN A 3 4.82 12.03 32.85
N THR A 4 3.68 11.70 32.27
CA THR A 4 3.51 11.55 30.82
C THR A 4 2.76 12.75 30.26
N ILE A 5 3.19 13.24 29.10
CA ILE A 5 2.46 14.20 28.27
C ILE A 5 1.86 13.38 27.11
N VAL A 6 0.55 13.48 26.91
CA VAL A 6 -0.15 12.81 25.81
C VAL A 6 -0.34 13.81 24.67
N ILE A 7 0.11 13.43 23.47
CA ILE A 7 -0.08 14.20 22.24
C ILE A 7 -0.96 13.34 21.33
N PRO A 8 -2.21 13.75 21.03
CA PRO A 8 -3.04 13.03 20.07
C PRO A 8 -2.52 13.24 18.65
N ILE A 9 -2.53 12.18 17.85
CA ILE A 9 -2.30 12.24 16.39
C ILE A 9 -3.68 12.16 15.73
N LEU A 10 -3.94 13.06 14.78
CA LEU A 10 -5.14 13.04 13.95
C LEU A 10 -4.75 12.42 12.63
N ASN A 11 -5.45 11.36 12.20
CA ASN A 11 -5.22 10.73 10.91
C ASN A 11 -6.28 11.24 9.91
N ASP A 12 -5.89 11.41 8.66
CA ASP A 12 -6.82 11.65 7.56
C ASP A 12 -6.55 10.72 6.35
N SER A 13 -6.83 11.18 5.13
CA SER A 13 -6.79 10.37 3.91
C SER A 13 -5.94 10.98 2.79
N GLU A 14 -5.33 12.13 3.04
CA GLU A 14 -4.38 12.71 2.10
C GLU A 14 -3.04 12.00 2.24
N VAL A 15 -2.32 11.87 1.12
CA VAL A 15 -0.97 11.28 1.11
C VAL A 15 0.03 12.32 1.60
N GLU A 16 0.68 12.08 2.73
CA GLU A 16 1.57 13.05 3.36
C GLU A 16 2.99 12.51 3.59
N SER A 17 3.96 13.44 3.62
CA SER A 17 5.33 13.13 4.04
C SER A 17 5.44 13.16 5.57
N ASP A 18 6.50 12.54 6.12
CA ASP A 18 6.80 12.57 7.55
C ASP A 18 6.70 13.97 8.15
N GLU A 19 5.89 14.10 9.20
CA GLU A 19 5.79 15.32 10.00
C GLU A 19 6.61 15.20 11.28
N THR A 20 7.06 16.33 11.83
CA THR A 20 7.83 16.31 13.08
C THR A 20 7.32 17.30 14.11
N ILE A 21 7.25 16.84 15.36
CA ILE A 21 6.96 17.64 16.54
C ILE A 21 8.21 17.70 17.41
N LYS A 22 8.74 18.91 17.62
CA LYS A 22 9.85 19.15 18.54
C LYS A 22 9.33 19.49 19.93
N LEU A 23 9.52 18.60 20.89
CA LEU A 23 9.20 18.84 22.29
C LEU A 23 10.42 19.42 23.02
N THR A 24 10.23 20.47 23.81
CA THR A 24 11.29 21.05 24.65
C THR A 24 10.78 21.32 26.07
N LEU A 25 11.48 20.81 27.07
CA LEU A 25 11.27 21.10 28.49
C LEU A 25 12.07 22.35 28.89
N SER A 26 11.44 23.26 29.63
CA SER A 26 12.04 24.50 30.10
C SER A 26 11.53 24.87 31.50
N ASN A 27 12.19 25.86 32.13
CA ASN A 27 11.80 26.42 33.44
C ASN A 27 11.66 25.37 34.56
N PRO A 28 12.72 24.59 34.87
CA PRO A 28 12.68 23.67 36.01
C PRO A 28 12.51 24.47 37.32
N SER A 29 11.67 23.97 38.23
CA SER A 29 11.44 24.59 39.54
C SER A 29 12.39 24.03 40.61
N ASN A 30 12.48 24.71 41.76
CA ASN A 30 13.19 24.25 42.95
C ASN A 30 14.70 23.95 42.76
N GLY A 31 15.36 24.70 41.88
CA GLY A 31 16.80 24.54 41.64
C GLY A 31 17.18 23.26 40.90
N ALA A 32 16.20 22.53 40.34
CA ALA A 32 16.47 21.35 39.53
C ALA A 32 17.19 21.71 38.22
N THR A 33 18.04 20.82 37.74
CA THR A 33 18.69 20.90 36.43
C THR A 33 18.03 19.93 35.47
N ILE A 34 17.72 20.36 34.25
CA ILE A 34 17.21 19.48 33.20
C ILE A 34 18.41 18.79 32.53
N GLY A 35 18.38 17.46 32.46
CA GLY A 35 19.37 16.68 31.72
C GLY A 35 19.12 16.75 30.21
N ILE A 36 18.21 15.91 29.70
CA ILE A 36 17.74 15.98 28.31
C ILE A 36 16.51 16.87 28.29
N ASN A 37 16.58 17.98 27.57
CA ASN A 37 15.50 18.97 27.52
C ASN A 37 14.75 19.00 26.20
N ASN A 38 15.12 18.20 25.21
CA ASN A 38 14.43 18.19 23.93
C ASN A 38 14.41 16.79 23.32
N THR A 39 13.38 16.54 22.53
CA THR A 39 13.22 15.34 21.71
C THR A 39 12.38 15.69 20.48
N THR A 40 12.51 14.91 19.43
CA THR A 40 11.69 15.01 18.21
C THR A 40 10.83 13.77 18.12
N LEU A 41 9.53 13.96 17.98
CA LEU A 41 8.58 12.94 17.58
C LEU A 41 8.38 13.06 16.07
N THR A 42 8.51 11.96 15.34
CA THR A 42 8.12 11.87 13.92
C THR A 42 6.76 11.21 13.84
N ILE A 43 5.87 11.78 13.04
CA ILE A 43 4.58 11.20 12.67
C ILE A 43 4.80 10.57 11.29
N LEU A 44 4.55 9.27 11.21
CA LEU A 44 4.60 8.50 9.96
C LEU A 44 3.17 8.35 9.48
N ASP A 45 2.96 8.51 8.17
CA ASP A 45 1.66 8.36 7.55
C ASP A 45 1.36 6.88 7.22
N ASN A 46 0.08 6.57 6.97
CA ASN A 46 -0.37 5.23 6.61
C ASN A 46 -1.39 5.23 5.47
N ASP A 47 -0.92 5.43 4.24
CA ASP A 47 -1.78 5.74 3.11
C ASP A 47 -2.58 4.58 2.55
N SER A 48 -3.74 4.91 1.96
CA SER A 48 -4.53 3.98 1.14
C SER A 48 -4.59 4.49 -0.28
N ILE A 49 -3.87 3.81 -1.17
CA ILE A 49 -3.62 4.25 -2.54
C ILE A 49 -4.47 3.40 -3.48
N ILE A 50 -5.36 4.06 -4.22
CA ILE A 50 -6.25 3.46 -5.20
C ILE A 50 -6.16 4.25 -6.51
N GLY A 51 -5.91 3.56 -7.63
CA GLY A 51 -5.83 4.18 -8.96
C GLY A 51 -7.19 4.40 -9.63
N VAL A 52 -8.15 3.53 -9.30
CA VAL A 52 -9.43 3.41 -9.99
C VAL A 52 -10.55 4.18 -9.28
N ASP A 53 -11.66 4.43 -9.98
CA ASP A 53 -12.93 4.76 -9.32
C ASP A 53 -13.61 3.47 -8.81
N PRO A 54 -13.64 3.20 -7.49
CA PRO A 54 -14.23 1.99 -6.94
C PRO A 54 -15.75 1.89 -7.17
N ASN A 55 -16.41 3.00 -7.51
CA ASN A 55 -17.84 3.03 -7.79
C ASN A 55 -18.16 2.77 -9.27
N SER A 56 -17.14 2.62 -10.13
CA SER A 56 -17.31 2.18 -11.52
C SER A 56 -17.86 0.75 -11.56
N VAL A 57 -18.57 0.44 -12.64
CA VAL A 57 -19.05 -0.93 -12.90
C VAL A 57 -17.86 -1.88 -13.08
N ASN A 58 -16.80 -1.42 -13.74
CA ASN A 58 -15.55 -2.15 -13.94
C ASN A 58 -14.38 -1.20 -13.61
N PRO A 59 -13.96 -1.10 -12.34
CA PRO A 59 -12.85 -0.22 -11.96
C PRO A 59 -11.53 -0.69 -12.57
N GLY A 60 -10.78 0.22 -13.18
CA GLY A 60 -9.51 -0.10 -13.82
C GLY A 60 -9.63 -0.60 -15.25
N LEU A 61 -10.84 -0.77 -15.79
CA LEU A 61 -11.03 -1.31 -17.13
C LEU A 61 -10.37 -0.42 -18.20
N GLY A 62 -9.34 -0.96 -18.86
CA GLY A 62 -8.53 -0.24 -19.84
C GLY A 62 -7.66 0.88 -19.26
N GLU A 63 -7.44 0.89 -17.94
CA GLU A 63 -6.62 1.86 -17.23
C GLU A 63 -5.28 1.21 -16.82
N THR A 64 -4.18 1.92 -17.05
CA THR A 64 -2.90 1.59 -16.43
C THR A 64 -2.57 2.69 -15.44
N ASP A 65 -2.64 2.37 -14.16
CA ASP A 65 -2.41 3.33 -13.08
C ASP A 65 -1.02 3.13 -12.46
N ILE A 66 -0.31 4.23 -12.26
CA ILE A 66 0.99 4.23 -11.57
C ILE A 66 0.76 4.61 -10.12
N LEU A 67 1.03 3.69 -9.21
CA LEU A 67 0.83 3.84 -7.77
C LEU A 67 2.18 3.94 -7.07
N THR A 68 2.36 5.03 -6.32
CA THR A 68 3.58 5.36 -5.58
C THR A 68 3.19 5.80 -4.17
N GLY A 69 3.71 5.14 -3.13
CA GLY A 69 3.34 5.43 -1.73
C GLY A 69 4.40 6.18 -0.93
N GLY A 70 5.66 6.08 -1.33
CA GLY A 70 6.78 6.72 -0.68
C GLY A 70 7.52 5.77 0.27
N GLY A 71 8.01 6.33 1.37
CA GLY A 71 8.81 5.58 2.36
C GLY A 71 8.05 5.20 3.62
N ASN A 72 6.75 5.46 3.66
CA ASN A 72 5.86 5.24 4.79
C ASN A 72 5.09 3.94 4.63
N LYS A 73 4.19 3.63 5.56
CA LYS A 73 3.49 2.33 5.54
C LYS A 73 2.25 2.46 4.68
N ASP A 74 2.26 1.86 3.50
CA ASP A 74 1.18 2.10 2.54
C ASP A 74 0.32 0.86 2.29
N LYS A 75 -0.91 1.10 1.87
CA LYS A 75 -1.85 0.09 1.38
C LYS A 75 -2.23 0.40 -0.06
N PHE A 76 -1.77 -0.41 -0.99
CA PHE A 76 -2.16 -0.36 -2.40
C PHE A 76 -3.42 -1.20 -2.63
N ILE A 77 -4.50 -0.60 -3.12
CA ILE A 77 -5.81 -1.25 -3.24
C ILE A 77 -6.05 -1.67 -4.69
N LEU A 78 -6.04 -2.98 -4.92
CA LEU A 78 -6.29 -3.62 -6.22
C LEU A 78 -7.59 -4.45 -6.20
N GLY A 79 -8.38 -4.35 -5.13
CA GLY A 79 -9.70 -4.94 -4.99
C GLY A 79 -10.37 -4.55 -3.68
N ASP A 80 -11.69 -4.60 -3.67
CA ASP A 80 -12.52 -4.36 -2.48
C ASP A 80 -13.33 -5.61 -2.10
N ALA A 81 -14.27 -5.46 -1.15
CA ALA A 81 -15.12 -6.57 -0.73
C ALA A 81 -16.04 -7.08 -1.86
N ASN A 82 -16.28 -6.29 -2.90
CA ASN A 82 -17.26 -6.59 -3.95
C ASN A 82 -16.60 -7.13 -5.22
N GLN A 83 -15.40 -6.67 -5.58
CA GLN A 83 -14.79 -6.98 -6.88
C GLN A 83 -13.26 -6.83 -6.93
N VAL A 84 -12.68 -7.53 -7.89
CA VAL A 84 -11.28 -7.39 -8.33
C VAL A 84 -11.20 -6.18 -9.27
N TYR A 85 -10.21 -5.31 -9.08
CA TYR A 85 -9.97 -4.18 -10.00
C TYR A 85 -9.05 -4.60 -11.15
N TYR A 86 -9.10 -3.84 -12.25
CA TYR A 86 -8.37 -4.14 -13.50
C TYR A 86 -8.71 -5.51 -14.09
N ASN A 87 -9.87 -6.08 -13.74
CA ASN A 87 -10.36 -7.32 -14.33
C ASN A 87 -11.51 -6.97 -15.28
N ASP A 88 -11.29 -7.12 -16.58
CA ASP A 88 -12.28 -6.86 -17.62
C ASP A 88 -13.29 -8.01 -17.82
N GLY A 89 -13.05 -9.14 -17.16
CA GLY A 89 -13.85 -10.37 -17.27
C GLY A 89 -13.60 -11.16 -18.56
N ASN A 90 -12.54 -10.85 -19.30
CA ASN A 90 -12.15 -11.51 -20.54
C ASN A 90 -11.03 -12.53 -20.30
N ASP A 91 -11.41 -13.74 -19.89
CA ASP A 91 -10.49 -14.86 -19.63
C ASP A 91 -9.74 -15.39 -20.88
N ALA A 92 -9.86 -14.73 -22.05
CA ALA A 92 -9.20 -15.15 -23.30
C ALA A 92 -7.83 -14.48 -23.54
N ASP A 93 -7.48 -13.46 -22.74
CA ASP A 93 -6.18 -12.81 -22.83
C ASP A 93 -5.57 -12.56 -21.44
N LEU A 94 -4.38 -11.93 -21.43
CA LEU A 94 -3.53 -11.81 -20.25
C LEU A 94 -3.79 -10.54 -19.44
N GLY A 95 -4.76 -9.69 -19.80
CA GLY A 95 -4.98 -8.42 -19.11
C GLY A 95 -3.84 -7.41 -19.33
N LEU A 96 -3.19 -7.41 -20.50
CA LEU A 96 -2.04 -6.49 -20.72
C LEU A 96 -2.49 -5.03 -20.97
N GLY A 97 -3.80 -4.79 -21.08
CA GLY A 97 -4.40 -3.49 -21.36
C GLY A 97 -4.66 -2.63 -20.11
N ASP A 98 -4.71 -3.26 -18.95
CA ASP A 98 -5.15 -2.69 -17.70
C ASP A 98 -4.50 -3.37 -16.50
N TYR A 99 -3.84 -2.57 -15.65
CA TYR A 99 -3.19 -3.06 -14.43
C TYR A 99 -2.71 -1.90 -13.57
N ALA A 100 -2.53 -2.14 -12.27
CA ALA A 100 -1.78 -1.25 -11.39
C ALA A 100 -0.26 -1.50 -11.51
N LEU A 101 0.53 -0.46 -11.74
CA LEU A 101 1.99 -0.47 -11.57
C LEU A 101 2.36 0.13 -10.22
N ILE A 102 2.79 -0.69 -9.27
CA ILE A 102 3.30 -0.25 -7.97
C ILE A 102 4.81 -0.04 -8.08
N THR A 103 5.27 1.19 -7.85
CA THR A 103 6.65 1.59 -8.21
C THR A 103 7.68 1.51 -7.09
N ASP A 104 7.25 1.53 -5.83
CA ASP A 104 8.13 1.73 -4.68
C ASP A 104 7.80 0.85 -3.47
N PHE A 105 7.07 -0.25 -3.69
CA PHE A 105 6.63 -1.16 -2.64
C PHE A 105 7.78 -1.61 -1.72
N GLN A 106 7.60 -1.43 -0.42
CA GLN A 106 8.56 -1.76 0.62
C GLN A 106 8.13 -3.04 1.36
N LEU A 107 8.82 -4.15 1.07
CA LEU A 107 8.51 -5.44 1.68
C LEU A 107 8.67 -5.41 3.21
N GLY A 108 7.63 -5.87 3.92
CA GLY A 108 7.56 -5.86 5.39
C GLY A 108 7.09 -4.53 5.99
N GLN A 109 6.74 -3.57 5.14
CA GLN A 109 6.18 -2.28 5.52
C GLN A 109 4.82 -2.08 4.85
N ASP A 110 4.79 -2.17 3.52
CA ASP A 110 3.60 -1.94 2.71
C ASP A 110 2.74 -3.20 2.57
N SER A 111 1.51 -2.98 2.14
CA SER A 111 0.53 -4.04 1.87
C SER A 111 -0.23 -3.79 0.57
N ILE A 112 -0.65 -4.88 -0.07
CA ILE A 112 -1.51 -4.88 -1.25
C ILE A 112 -2.84 -5.50 -0.85
N GLN A 113 -3.94 -4.80 -1.04
CA GLN A 113 -5.29 -5.31 -0.79
C GLN A 113 -5.87 -5.93 -2.05
N LEU A 114 -6.38 -7.15 -1.92
CA LEU A 114 -6.99 -7.94 -2.97
C LEU A 114 -8.38 -8.44 -2.57
N HIS A 115 -9.24 -8.71 -3.56
CA HIS A 115 -10.58 -9.26 -3.35
C HIS A 115 -10.54 -10.79 -3.17
N GLY A 116 -11.41 -11.35 -2.32
CA GLY A 116 -11.55 -12.79 -2.14
C GLY A 116 -10.49 -13.38 -1.21
N THR A 117 -9.69 -14.33 -1.69
CA THR A 117 -8.74 -15.09 -0.88
C THR A 117 -7.41 -15.31 -1.60
N GLU A 118 -6.39 -15.71 -0.85
CA GLU A 118 -5.07 -16.09 -1.39
C GLU A 118 -5.15 -17.04 -2.60
N SER A 119 -6.03 -18.05 -2.51
CA SER A 119 -6.20 -19.05 -3.57
C SER A 119 -6.76 -18.52 -4.89
N ASN A 120 -7.24 -17.28 -4.93
CA ASN A 120 -7.69 -16.64 -6.15
C ASN A 120 -6.55 -16.03 -6.96
N TYR A 121 -5.32 -16.04 -6.45
CA TYR A 121 -4.21 -15.33 -7.06
C TYR A 121 -2.99 -16.22 -7.25
N ILE A 122 -2.16 -15.84 -8.23
CA ILE A 122 -0.79 -16.33 -8.35
C ILE A 122 0.16 -15.17 -8.60
N LEU A 123 1.38 -15.31 -8.12
CA LEU A 123 2.48 -14.39 -8.42
C LEU A 123 3.33 -14.97 -9.55
N GLY A 124 3.78 -14.11 -10.45
CA GLY A 124 4.60 -14.49 -11.59
C GLY A 124 5.62 -13.43 -11.94
N ILE A 125 6.35 -13.68 -13.03
CA ILE A 125 7.24 -12.67 -13.62
C ILE A 125 6.38 -11.78 -14.52
N SER A 126 6.61 -10.46 -14.44
CA SER A 126 5.98 -9.51 -15.34
C SER A 126 6.14 -9.91 -16.83
N PRO A 127 5.06 -9.93 -17.63
CA PRO A 127 5.11 -10.24 -19.05
C PRO A 127 6.07 -9.36 -19.86
N GLY A 128 6.63 -9.92 -20.94
CA GLY A 128 7.54 -9.18 -21.81
C GLY A 128 6.86 -7.97 -22.45
N GLY A 129 7.53 -6.81 -22.39
CA GLY A 129 6.99 -5.54 -22.91
C GLY A 129 6.32 -4.67 -21.84
N LEU A 130 6.13 -5.19 -20.63
CA LEU A 130 5.67 -4.44 -19.46
C LEU A 130 6.85 -4.08 -18.53
N PRO A 131 6.65 -3.18 -17.54
CA PRO A 131 7.64 -2.90 -16.50
C PRO A 131 8.12 -4.19 -15.81
N SER A 132 9.37 -4.21 -15.36
CA SER A 132 9.91 -5.35 -14.62
C SER A 132 9.20 -5.54 -13.29
N GLY A 133 9.33 -6.73 -12.70
CA GLY A 133 8.86 -6.98 -11.34
C GLY A 133 8.05 -8.25 -11.19
N VAL A 134 7.33 -8.32 -10.08
CA VAL A 134 6.41 -9.41 -9.75
C VAL A 134 5.03 -9.05 -10.28
N ALA A 135 4.51 -9.86 -11.18
CA ALA A 135 3.13 -9.76 -11.63
C ALA A 135 2.18 -10.46 -10.63
N ILE A 136 1.04 -9.84 -10.41
CA ILE A 136 -0.08 -10.37 -9.64
C ILE A 136 -1.17 -10.74 -10.64
N PHE A 137 -1.49 -12.03 -10.71
CA PHE A 137 -2.56 -12.51 -11.58
C PHE A 137 -3.76 -12.97 -10.77
N TYR A 138 -4.95 -12.55 -11.17
CA TYR A 138 -6.20 -13.15 -10.73
C TYR A 138 -6.46 -14.43 -11.55
N GLN A 139 -6.73 -15.54 -10.86
CA GLN A 139 -6.94 -16.83 -11.50
C GLN A 139 -8.35 -16.95 -12.05
N THR A 140 -8.44 -17.30 -13.33
CA THR A 140 -9.70 -17.52 -14.06
C THR A 140 -9.73 -18.94 -14.62
N SER A 141 -10.76 -19.30 -15.39
CA SER A 141 -10.88 -20.66 -15.92
C SER A 141 -9.91 -20.98 -17.08
N ASP A 142 -9.52 -19.98 -17.87
CA ASP A 142 -8.74 -20.17 -19.09
C ASP A 142 -7.39 -19.47 -19.01
N GLN A 143 -7.35 -18.14 -19.19
CA GLN A 143 -6.15 -17.33 -19.09
C GLN A 143 -6.23 -16.41 -17.87
N ASN A 144 -5.26 -16.54 -16.95
CA ASN A 144 -5.19 -15.69 -15.76
C ASN A 144 -5.01 -14.22 -16.17
N GLU A 145 -5.67 -13.36 -15.41
CA GLU A 145 -5.79 -11.93 -15.65
C GLU A 145 -4.70 -11.16 -14.90
N LEU A 146 -3.91 -10.32 -15.57
CA LEU A 146 -2.93 -9.46 -14.93
C LEU A 146 -3.65 -8.27 -14.28
N ILE A 147 -3.56 -8.13 -12.97
CA ILE A 147 -4.20 -6.99 -12.26
C ILE A 147 -3.19 -6.01 -11.66
N GLY A 148 -1.93 -6.40 -11.58
CA GLY A 148 -0.90 -5.54 -11.04
C GLY A 148 0.53 -6.03 -11.26
N ILE A 149 1.46 -5.10 -11.25
CA ILE A 149 2.91 -5.33 -11.29
C ILE A 149 3.53 -4.57 -10.12
N VAL A 150 4.34 -5.27 -9.33
CA VAL A 150 5.17 -4.67 -8.28
C VAL A 150 6.61 -4.56 -8.80
N ASP A 151 7.01 -3.35 -9.18
CA ASP A 151 8.33 -3.09 -9.76
C ASP A 151 9.43 -3.17 -8.70
N GLY A 152 10.62 -3.61 -9.13
CA GLY A 152 11.83 -3.61 -8.29
C GLY A 152 11.83 -4.56 -7.08
N VAL A 153 10.73 -5.26 -6.79
CA VAL A 153 10.60 -6.15 -5.63
C VAL A 153 10.87 -7.61 -6.02
N SER A 154 11.43 -8.37 -5.08
CA SER A 154 11.56 -9.82 -5.17
C SER A 154 11.16 -10.47 -3.85
N GLY A 155 10.77 -11.75 -3.87
CA GLY A 155 10.41 -12.47 -2.66
C GLY A 155 9.02 -12.14 -2.08
N LEU A 156 8.15 -11.50 -2.86
CA LEU A 156 6.73 -11.39 -2.51
C LEU A 156 6.11 -12.78 -2.41
N SER A 157 5.23 -12.93 -1.42
CA SER A 157 4.49 -14.16 -1.15
C SER A 157 3.07 -13.81 -0.75
N LEU A 158 2.09 -14.51 -1.30
CA LEU A 158 0.67 -14.26 -1.01
C LEU A 158 0.28 -14.64 0.44
N ASP A 159 1.11 -15.45 1.11
CA ASP A 159 0.93 -15.87 2.50
C ASP A 159 1.60 -14.95 3.53
N SER A 160 2.17 -13.82 3.11
CA SER A 160 2.82 -12.85 3.98
C SER A 160 1.93 -11.64 4.32
N ASP A 161 2.44 -10.75 5.17
CA ASP A 161 1.80 -9.48 5.50
C ASP A 161 1.81 -8.45 4.35
N ALA A 162 2.52 -8.76 3.25
CA ALA A 162 2.48 -7.97 2.03
C ALA A 162 1.12 -8.00 1.34
N PHE A 163 0.25 -8.96 1.68
CA PHE A 163 -1.09 -9.06 1.09
C PHE A 163 -2.17 -9.07 2.17
N THR A 164 -3.25 -8.36 1.87
CA THR A 164 -4.50 -8.39 2.65
C THR A 164 -5.65 -8.77 1.74
N PHE A 165 -6.53 -9.64 2.19
CA PHE A 165 -7.66 -10.14 1.40
C PHE A 165 -8.99 -9.70 2.02
N VAL A 166 -9.93 -9.25 1.19
CA VAL A 166 -11.25 -8.75 1.63
C VAL A 166 -12.38 -9.38 0.82
N SER A 167 -13.51 -9.68 1.48
CA SER A 167 -14.70 -10.31 0.89
C SER A 167 -15.95 -9.97 1.68
#